data_AF-A0A4P6P877-F1
#
_entry.id   AF-A0A4P6P877-F1
#
_cell.length_a   1.000
_cell.length_b   1.000
_cell.length_c   1.000
_cell.angle_alpha   90.00
_cell.angle_beta   90.00
_cell.angle_gamma   90.00
#
_symmetry.space_group_name_H-M   'P 1'
#
loop_
_entity.id
_entity.type
_entity.pdbx_description
1 polymer ?
#
loop_
_entity_poly.entity_id
_entity_poly.type
_entity_poly.pdbx_seq_one_letter_code
_entity_poly.pdbx_strand_id
1 'polypeptide(L)'
;MKRVAGKKSSGVVKGAPSGFIISIAIHAAAFLLAGMLVVFNVVQKEEKKFVPPKPVDRPKMKLKKPKVKVKKTSKPKSTTRIVTKVKRASMPDIQLPEMSGIGAGLTEGIGGFDIMPDLEEVSQFGASSSVGNDLEGTYYDFNRLRSGADCVTDPVQLAGMLAKFLTRDWSPSVFNRYYRAPQKLYTSSIAMPPMQSTQAPEAFGEPDGKGWCWLVHYKGNWFILKI
;
A
#
# COMPACT_ATOMS: atom_id res chain seq x y z
N MET A 1 -66.95 -46.64 -41.38
CA MET A 1 -66.06 -46.10 -42.44
C MET A 1 -64.82 -45.49 -41.78
N LYS A 2 -63.63 -46.05 -42.04
CA LYS A 2 -62.33 -45.62 -41.47
C LYS A 2 -61.79 -44.41 -42.24
N ARG A 3 -61.40 -43.33 -41.54
CA ARG A 3 -60.53 -42.27 -42.08
C ARG A 3 -59.09 -42.57 -41.65
N VAL A 4 -58.23 -42.84 -42.61
CA VAL A 4 -56.78 -43.02 -42.41
C VAL A 4 -56.14 -41.64 -42.45
N ALA A 5 -55.61 -41.18 -41.32
CA ALA A 5 -54.80 -39.97 -41.25
C ALA A 5 -53.37 -40.30 -41.68
N GLY A 6 -52.89 -39.64 -42.72
CA GLY A 6 -51.54 -39.81 -43.27
C GLY A 6 -50.45 -39.38 -42.29
N LYS A 7 -49.43 -40.22 -42.15
CA LYS A 7 -48.17 -39.91 -41.46
C LYS A 7 -47.41 -38.84 -42.26
N LYS A 8 -47.21 -37.65 -41.70
CA LYS A 8 -46.23 -36.68 -42.22
C LYS A 8 -44.85 -37.02 -41.63
N SER A 9 -43.93 -37.47 -42.48
CA SER A 9 -42.51 -37.57 -42.13
C SER A 9 -41.91 -36.17 -42.10
N SER A 10 -41.48 -35.70 -40.93
CA SER A 10 -40.70 -34.48 -40.79
C SER A 10 -39.31 -34.71 -41.38
N GLY A 11 -39.04 -34.09 -42.53
CA GLY A 11 -37.72 -34.10 -43.17
C GLY A 11 -36.66 -33.50 -42.25
N VAL A 12 -35.55 -34.20 -42.12
CA VAL A 12 -34.34 -33.72 -41.43
C VAL A 12 -33.81 -32.51 -42.19
N VAL A 13 -33.79 -31.35 -41.53
CA VAL A 13 -33.25 -30.11 -42.07
C VAL A 13 -31.72 -30.29 -42.19
N LYS A 14 -31.21 -30.41 -43.40
CA LYS A 14 -29.76 -30.42 -43.72
C LYS A 14 -29.21 -29.00 -43.50
N GLY A 15 -28.80 -28.69 -42.26
CA GLY A 15 -28.31 -27.34 -41.91
C GLY A 15 -26.96 -27.29 -41.19
N ALA A 16 -26.46 -28.39 -40.63
CA ALA A 16 -25.12 -28.44 -40.05
C ALA A 16 -24.53 -29.85 -40.21
N PRO A 17 -23.23 -30.00 -40.51
CA PRO A 17 -22.59 -31.30 -40.55
C PRO A 17 -22.77 -31.96 -39.18
N SER A 18 -23.28 -33.19 -39.15
CA SER A 18 -23.65 -33.92 -37.92
C SER A 18 -22.54 -33.91 -36.86
N GLY A 19 -21.27 -33.92 -37.28
CA GLY A 19 -20.10 -33.83 -36.39
C GLY A 19 -19.98 -32.50 -35.62
N PHE A 20 -20.48 -31.39 -36.16
CA PHE A 20 -20.42 -30.08 -35.50
C PHE A 20 -21.37 -30.01 -34.29
N ILE A 21 -22.59 -30.54 -34.45
CA ILE A 21 -23.57 -30.62 -33.36
C ILE A 21 -23.08 -31.57 -32.26
N ILE A 22 -22.47 -32.70 -32.64
CA ILE A 22 -21.87 -33.64 -31.69
C ILE A 22 -20.71 -32.99 -30.93
N SER A 23 -19.86 -32.21 -31.61
CA SER A 23 -18.76 -31.48 -30.96
C SER A 23 -19.26 -30.44 -29.95
N ILE A 24 -20.30 -29.67 -30.30
CA ILE A 24 -20.92 -28.70 -29.38
C ILE A 24 -21.53 -29.40 -28.16
N ALA A 25 -22.21 -30.54 -28.37
CA ALA A 25 -22.81 -31.30 -27.29
C ALA A 25 -21.75 -31.83 -26.29
N ILE A 26 -20.60 -32.29 -26.79
CA ILE A 26 -19.50 -32.77 -25.95
C ILE A 26 -18.88 -31.63 -25.14
N HIS A 27 -18.67 -30.45 -25.74
CA HIS A 27 -18.12 -29.30 -25.00
C HIS A 27 -19.10 -28.80 -23.94
N ALA A 28 -20.39 -28.71 -24.26
CA ALA A 28 -21.41 -28.31 -23.29
C ALA A 28 -21.48 -29.28 -22.10
N ALA A 29 -21.39 -30.59 -22.35
CA ALA A 29 -21.33 -31.59 -21.29
C ALA A 29 -20.07 -31.45 -20.41
N ALA A 30 -18.90 -31.18 -21.01
CA ALA A 30 -17.65 -31.00 -20.28
C ALA A 30 -17.69 -29.75 -19.36
N PHE A 31 -18.23 -28.63 -19.84
CA PHE A 31 -18.36 -27.41 -19.03
C PHE A 31 -19.35 -27.57 -17.88
N LEU A 32 -20.46 -28.29 -18.08
CA LEU A 32 -21.41 -28.61 -17.01
C LEU A 32 -20.76 -29.48 -15.91
N LEU A 33 -19.99 -30.50 -16.31
CA LEU A 33 -19.30 -31.38 -15.38
C LEU A 33 -18.24 -30.63 -14.56
N ALA A 34 -17.47 -29.75 -15.21
CA ALA A 34 -16.48 -28.91 -14.53
C ALA A 34 -17.13 -27.92 -13.55
N GLY A 35 -18.25 -27.30 -13.94
CA GLY A 35 -19.00 -26.39 -13.07
C GLY A 35 -19.54 -27.06 -11.80
N MET A 36 -20.04 -28.30 -11.91
CA MET A 36 -20.52 -29.05 -10.75
C MET A 36 -19.40 -29.42 -9.75
N LEU A 37 -18.18 -29.69 -10.23
CA LEU A 37 -17.09 -30.15 -9.37
C LEU A 37 -16.36 -29.02 -8.62
N VAL A 38 -16.36 -27.78 -9.15
CA VAL A 38 -15.51 -26.69 -8.62
C VAL A 38 -16.23 -25.82 -7.57
N VAL A 39 -17.57 -25.75 -7.58
CA VAL A 39 -18.31 -24.69 -6.83
C VAL A 39 -18.64 -25.06 -5.37
N PHE A 40 -18.48 -26.32 -4.93
CA PHE A 40 -19.00 -26.75 -3.62
C PHE A 40 -18.03 -26.76 -2.43
N ASN A 41 -16.78 -26.30 -2.57
CA ASN A 41 -15.89 -26.18 -1.40
C ASN A 41 -16.00 -24.80 -0.73
N VAL A 42 -17.18 -24.51 -0.17
CA VAL A 42 -17.35 -23.40 0.78
C VAL A 42 -16.87 -23.90 2.14
N VAL A 43 -15.60 -23.65 2.46
CA VAL A 43 -15.03 -23.90 3.79
C VAL A 43 -15.72 -22.95 4.78
N GLN A 44 -16.74 -23.44 5.48
CA GLN A 44 -17.35 -22.72 6.58
C GLN A 44 -16.32 -22.64 7.72
N LYS A 45 -15.61 -21.51 7.81
CA LYS A 45 -14.66 -21.26 8.89
C LYS A 45 -15.45 -21.07 10.17
N GLU A 46 -15.30 -22.01 11.11
CA GLU A 46 -15.92 -21.91 12.44
C GLU A 46 -15.51 -20.60 13.12
N GLU A 47 -16.51 -19.82 13.55
CA GLU A 47 -16.30 -18.54 14.23
C GLU A 47 -15.59 -18.76 15.58
N LYS A 48 -14.33 -18.34 15.66
CA LYS A 48 -13.53 -18.40 16.89
C LYS A 48 -14.06 -17.37 17.89
N LYS A 49 -14.86 -17.82 18.86
CA LYS A 49 -15.32 -16.98 19.98
C LYS A 49 -14.13 -16.58 20.85
N PHE A 50 -13.80 -15.31 20.82
CA PHE A 50 -12.75 -14.72 21.64
C PHE A 50 -13.22 -14.66 23.09
N VAL A 51 -12.61 -15.47 23.96
CA VAL A 51 -12.79 -15.34 25.41
C VAL A 51 -11.70 -14.38 25.89
N PRO A 52 -12.07 -13.17 26.36
CA PRO A 52 -11.07 -12.23 26.83
C PRO A 52 -10.34 -12.83 28.04
N PRO A 53 -9.00 -12.78 28.07
CA PRO A 53 -8.24 -13.24 29.22
C PRO A 53 -8.62 -12.40 30.45
N LYS A 54 -8.70 -13.05 31.62
CA LYS A 54 -9.05 -12.38 32.88
C LYS A 54 -8.10 -11.18 33.11
N PRO A 55 -8.62 -9.98 33.43
CA PRO A 55 -7.79 -8.81 33.68
C PRO A 55 -6.80 -9.09 34.82
N VAL A 56 -5.51 -8.99 34.52
CA VAL A 56 -4.45 -9.10 35.53
C VAL A 56 -4.36 -7.77 36.26
N ASP A 57 -4.66 -7.77 37.56
CA ASP A 57 -4.58 -6.58 38.40
C ASP A 57 -3.12 -6.18 38.61
N ARG A 58 -2.67 -5.17 37.86
CA ARG A 58 -1.31 -4.65 37.96
C ARG A 58 -1.17 -3.81 39.23
N PRO A 59 -0.23 -4.14 40.14
CA PRO A 59 0.01 -3.33 41.34
C PRO A 59 0.45 -1.91 40.93
N LYS A 60 -0.39 -0.90 41.20
CA LYS A 60 -0.04 0.50 40.96
C LYS A 60 0.98 0.96 42.00
N MET A 61 2.22 1.17 41.56
CA MET A 61 3.27 1.73 42.42
C MET A 61 2.97 3.20 42.73
N LYS A 62 2.97 3.57 44.02
CA LYS A 62 2.85 4.98 44.44
C LYS A 62 4.20 5.67 44.28
N LEU A 63 4.35 6.48 43.22
CA LEU A 63 5.55 7.29 43.00
C LEU A 63 5.72 8.31 44.14
N LYS A 64 6.82 8.20 44.90
CA LYS A 64 7.24 9.27 45.83
C LYS A 64 7.86 10.40 45.02
N LYS A 65 7.18 11.54 44.94
CA LYS A 65 7.69 12.74 44.26
C LYS A 65 8.95 13.26 44.99
N PRO A 66 10.07 13.51 44.28
CA PRO A 66 11.25 14.13 44.86
C PRO A 66 10.93 15.55 45.34
N LYS A 67 11.13 15.86 46.63
CA LYS A 67 11.06 17.24 47.15
C LYS A 67 12.41 17.92 46.92
N VAL A 68 12.58 18.52 45.74
CA VAL A 68 13.74 19.37 45.47
C VAL A 68 13.52 20.74 46.13
N LYS A 69 14.30 21.06 47.17
CA LYS A 69 14.35 22.41 47.73
C LYS A 69 15.25 23.27 46.85
N VAL A 70 14.66 23.95 45.87
CA VAL A 70 15.37 24.98 45.08
C VAL A 70 15.62 26.17 45.99
N LYS A 71 16.89 26.52 46.25
CA LYS A 71 17.23 27.79 46.91
C LYS A 71 16.89 28.92 45.94
N LYS A 72 16.02 29.84 46.36
CA LYS A 72 15.70 31.05 45.58
C LYS A 72 16.94 31.92 45.47
N THR A 73 17.66 31.84 44.35
CA THR A 73 18.71 32.79 44.02
C THR A 73 18.07 34.07 43.48
N SER A 74 18.67 35.20 43.84
CA SER A 74 18.19 36.57 43.66
C SER A 74 17.65 36.88 42.26
N LYS A 75 16.51 37.58 42.22
CA LYS A 75 15.88 38.16 41.02
C LYS A 75 16.91 38.86 40.13
N PRO A 76 16.89 38.66 38.79
CA PRO A 76 17.71 39.44 37.88
C PRO A 76 17.24 40.91 37.86
N LYS A 77 18.20 41.85 37.78
CA LYS A 77 17.94 43.29 37.62
C LYS A 77 17.08 43.53 36.37
N SER A 78 16.06 44.38 36.52
CA SER A 78 15.21 44.85 35.41
C SER A 78 16.04 45.70 34.44
N THR A 79 16.43 45.12 33.31
CA THR A 79 17.03 45.86 32.19
C THR A 79 15.98 46.77 31.54
N THR A 80 16.38 48.01 31.29
CA THR A 80 15.57 49.06 30.67
C THR A 80 15.00 48.63 29.32
N ARG A 81 13.74 49.02 29.10
CA ARG A 81 12.90 48.70 27.93
C ARG A 81 13.52 49.27 26.65
N ILE A 82 14.19 48.44 25.86
CA ILE A 82 14.48 48.76 24.45
C ILE A 82 13.23 48.40 23.65
N VAL A 83 12.48 49.42 23.21
CA VAL A 83 11.38 49.25 22.26
C VAL A 83 11.99 49.14 20.86
N THR A 84 12.37 47.93 20.46
CA THR A 84 12.47 47.64 19.03
C THR A 84 11.05 47.36 18.54
N LYS A 85 10.54 48.24 17.66
CA LYS A 85 9.36 47.90 16.85
C LYS A 85 9.76 46.73 15.95
N VAL A 86 9.45 45.52 16.39
CA VAL A 86 9.53 44.33 15.53
C VAL A 86 8.45 44.52 14.46
N LYS A 87 8.84 44.89 13.23
CA LYS A 87 7.95 44.72 12.08
C LYS A 87 7.68 43.22 11.98
N ARG A 88 6.49 42.78 12.40
CA ARG A 88 5.98 41.45 12.04
C ARG A 88 6.01 41.40 10.52
N ALA A 89 6.87 40.56 9.96
CA ALA A 89 6.66 40.10 8.60
C ALA A 89 5.26 39.47 8.58
N SER A 90 4.45 39.86 7.58
CA SER A 90 3.18 39.23 7.28
C SER A 90 3.48 37.78 6.91
N MET A 91 3.50 36.88 7.90
CA MET A 91 3.49 35.46 7.62
C MET A 91 2.17 35.18 6.89
N PRO A 92 2.21 34.56 5.70
CA PRO A 92 1.00 34.03 5.09
C PRO A 92 0.36 33.09 6.12
N ASP A 93 -0.96 33.17 6.23
CA ASP A 93 -1.74 32.26 7.04
C ASP A 93 -1.48 30.84 6.52
N ILE A 94 -0.67 30.06 7.24
CA ILE A 94 -0.48 28.65 6.95
C ILE A 94 -1.77 28.00 7.41
N GLN A 95 -2.75 27.98 6.52
CA GLN A 95 -3.88 27.09 6.62
C GLN A 95 -3.31 25.68 6.56
N LEU A 96 -3.03 25.14 7.74
CA LEU A 96 -2.91 23.70 7.89
C LEU A 96 -4.21 23.14 7.33
N PRO A 97 -4.16 22.22 6.36
CA PRO A 97 -5.36 21.53 5.93
C PRO A 97 -6.04 20.99 7.18
N GLU A 98 -7.35 21.20 7.30
CA GLU A 98 -8.12 20.61 8.39
C GLU A 98 -7.82 19.11 8.38
N MET A 99 -7.09 18.62 9.39
CA MET A 99 -6.98 17.19 9.66
C MET A 99 -8.35 16.72 10.15
N SER A 100 -9.25 16.52 9.19
CA SER A 100 -10.50 15.80 9.33
C SER A 100 -10.15 14.40 9.84
N GLY A 101 -10.21 14.20 11.15
CA GLY A 101 -9.92 12.90 11.77
C GLY A 101 -9.50 12.96 13.24
N ILE A 102 -8.96 14.08 13.74
CA ILE A 102 -8.41 14.11 15.12
C ILE A 102 -9.45 14.57 16.17
N GLY A 103 -10.65 15.00 15.76
CA GLY A 103 -11.56 15.74 16.64
C GLY A 103 -12.82 15.03 17.16
N ALA A 104 -13.28 13.92 16.55
CA ALA A 104 -14.65 13.44 16.76
C ALA A 104 -14.79 11.92 17.03
N GLY A 105 -13.76 11.29 17.61
CA GLY A 105 -13.78 9.85 17.93
C GLY A 105 -13.65 9.52 19.42
N LEU A 106 -13.74 10.49 20.33
CA LEU A 106 -13.45 10.28 21.76
C LEU A 106 -14.61 9.72 22.59
N THR A 107 -15.75 9.33 21.98
CA THR A 107 -16.92 8.87 22.73
C THR A 107 -17.56 7.55 22.30
N GLU A 108 -16.95 6.71 21.45
CA GLU A 108 -17.50 5.36 21.25
C GLU A 108 -16.47 4.34 20.76
N GLY A 109 -16.00 3.50 21.68
CA GLY A 109 -15.72 2.09 21.41
C GLY A 109 -14.47 1.71 20.63
N ILE A 110 -13.39 1.44 21.37
CA ILE A 110 -12.36 0.41 21.07
C ILE A 110 -11.51 0.67 19.81
N GLY A 111 -10.28 1.14 20.08
CA GLY A 111 -9.29 1.54 19.08
C GLY A 111 -8.78 0.43 18.16
N GLY A 112 -8.40 0.86 16.95
CA GLY A 112 -7.51 0.11 16.08
C GLY A 112 -7.76 0.28 14.58
N PHE A 113 -8.96 0.70 14.17
CA PHE A 113 -9.35 0.70 12.75
C PHE A 113 -9.32 2.07 12.05
N ASP A 114 -9.18 3.17 12.79
CA ASP A 114 -9.27 4.53 12.24
C ASP A 114 -7.92 5.10 11.74
N ILE A 115 -6.89 4.26 11.67
CA ILE A 115 -5.61 4.59 11.01
C ILE A 115 -5.47 3.78 9.70
N MET A 116 -6.55 3.19 9.20
CA MET A 116 -6.50 2.57 7.90
C MET A 116 -6.41 3.71 6.87
N PRO A 117 -5.30 3.82 6.10
CA PRO A 117 -5.25 4.78 5.01
C PRO A 117 -6.45 4.52 4.10
N ASP A 118 -7.02 5.59 3.55
CA ASP A 118 -8.11 5.47 2.59
C ASP A 118 -7.70 4.45 1.53
N LEU A 119 -8.48 3.35 1.42
CA LEU A 119 -8.08 2.19 0.61
C LEU A 119 -7.96 2.55 -0.88
N GLU A 120 -8.58 3.67 -1.30
CA GLU A 120 -8.43 4.23 -2.64
C GLU A 120 -7.01 4.77 -2.91
N GLU A 121 -6.26 5.15 -1.86
CA GLU A 121 -4.88 5.65 -1.98
C GLU A 121 -3.81 4.59 -1.65
N VAL A 122 -4.21 3.34 -1.41
CA VAL A 122 -3.29 2.25 -1.09
C VAL A 122 -2.96 1.44 -2.33
N SER A 123 -1.72 1.57 -2.80
CA SER A 123 -1.16 0.66 -3.80
C SER A 123 -0.50 -0.55 -3.13
N GLN A 124 -0.17 -1.57 -3.92
CA GLN A 124 0.66 -2.69 -3.44
C GLN A 124 2.06 -2.25 -2.95
N PHE A 125 2.50 -1.05 -3.33
CA PHE A 125 3.77 -0.45 -2.91
C PHE A 125 3.64 0.38 -1.63
N GLY A 126 2.43 0.53 -1.10
CA GLY A 126 2.12 1.33 0.07
C GLY A 126 1.15 2.47 -0.22
N ALA A 127 0.90 3.27 0.81
CA ALA A 127 0.03 4.44 0.79
C ALA A 127 0.83 5.73 0.54
N SER A 128 0.15 6.77 0.07
CA SER A 128 0.67 8.13 -0.09
C SER A 128 1.12 8.77 1.23
N SER A 129 0.50 8.36 2.34
CA SER A 129 0.66 8.93 3.68
C SER A 129 1.33 7.94 4.64
N SER A 130 2.05 8.46 5.63
CA SER A 130 2.71 7.66 6.65
C SER A 130 1.88 7.57 7.94
N VAL A 131 1.84 6.38 8.52
CA VAL A 131 1.31 6.01 9.84
C VAL A 131 2.37 6.20 10.95
N GLY A 132 3.61 6.55 10.60
CA GLY A 132 4.68 6.95 11.54
C GLY A 132 5.66 5.83 11.93
N ASN A 133 5.39 4.57 11.57
CA ASN A 133 6.30 3.44 11.73
C ASN A 133 6.43 2.64 10.42
N ASP A 134 6.54 3.36 9.31
CA ASP A 134 6.55 2.75 7.98
C ASP A 134 7.95 2.74 7.37
N LEU A 135 8.05 1.92 6.33
CA LEU A 135 9.13 1.95 5.37
C LEU A 135 8.80 2.98 4.29
N GLU A 136 9.69 3.96 4.13
CA GLU A 136 9.60 4.97 3.08
C GLU A 136 10.18 4.40 1.78
N GLY A 137 9.31 4.19 0.79
CA GLY A 137 9.62 3.71 -0.55
C GLY A 137 9.99 4.85 -1.49
N THR A 138 11.11 4.68 -2.19
CA THR A 138 11.60 5.59 -3.24
C THR A 138 11.72 4.84 -4.55
N TYR A 139 11.05 5.31 -5.60
CA TYR A 139 11.13 4.75 -6.94
C TYR A 139 12.26 5.38 -7.78
N TYR A 140 13.01 4.51 -8.46
CA TYR A 140 14.08 4.85 -9.40
C TYR A 140 13.78 4.26 -10.78
N ASP A 141 13.82 5.10 -11.81
CA ASP A 141 13.68 4.69 -13.21
C ASP A 141 15.04 4.70 -13.90
N PHE A 142 15.56 3.53 -14.27
CA PHE A 142 16.86 3.44 -14.93
C PHE A 142 16.79 3.72 -16.43
N ASN A 143 15.62 3.96 -17.00
CA ASN A 143 15.47 4.38 -18.41
C ASN A 143 15.34 5.90 -18.55
N ARG A 144 15.46 6.65 -17.46
CA ARG A 144 15.45 8.10 -17.45
C ARG A 144 16.63 8.62 -16.65
N LEU A 145 17.32 9.60 -17.20
CA LEU A 145 18.32 10.37 -16.50
C LEU A 145 17.65 11.31 -15.50
N ARG A 146 18.41 11.80 -14.53
CA ARG A 146 17.94 12.78 -13.54
C ARG A 146 17.33 14.04 -14.17
N SER A 147 17.73 14.41 -15.38
CA SER A 147 17.16 15.52 -16.14
C SER A 147 15.78 15.23 -16.74
N GLY A 148 15.28 13.99 -16.66
CA GLY A 148 14.09 13.50 -17.35
C GLY A 148 14.35 13.00 -18.76
N ALA A 149 15.58 13.15 -19.28
CA ALA A 149 15.94 12.64 -20.61
C ALA A 149 15.98 11.11 -20.62
N ASP A 150 15.46 10.51 -21.69
CA ASP A 150 15.49 9.07 -21.88
C ASP A 150 16.93 8.53 -21.98
N CYS A 151 17.15 7.36 -21.38
CA CYS A 151 18.34 6.55 -21.56
C CYS A 151 17.96 5.07 -21.68
N VAL A 152 18.86 4.27 -22.24
CA VAL A 152 18.65 2.83 -22.36
C VAL A 152 19.49 2.14 -21.29
N THR A 153 18.81 1.42 -20.40
CA THR A 153 19.45 0.53 -19.43
C THR A 153 18.96 -0.89 -19.67
N ASP A 154 19.90 -1.80 -19.92
CA ASP A 154 19.60 -3.22 -20.05
C ASP A 154 19.68 -3.94 -18.69
N PRO A 155 19.15 -5.18 -18.59
CA PRO A 155 19.16 -5.94 -17.34
C PRO A 155 20.55 -6.25 -16.78
N VAL A 156 21.58 -6.38 -17.62
CA VAL A 156 22.96 -6.62 -17.19
C VAL A 156 23.53 -5.38 -16.52
N GLN A 157 23.28 -4.20 -17.10
CA GLN A 157 23.63 -2.92 -16.48
C GLN A 157 22.90 -2.73 -15.15
N LEU A 158 21.60 -3.04 -15.09
CA LEU A 158 20.83 -3.00 -13.85
C LEU A 158 21.45 -3.92 -12.79
N ALA A 159 21.72 -5.18 -13.13
CA ALA A 159 22.35 -6.14 -12.22
C ALA A 159 23.70 -5.62 -11.69
N GLY A 160 24.52 -5.00 -12.55
CA GLY A 160 25.77 -4.36 -12.15
C GLY A 160 25.58 -3.17 -11.20
N MET A 161 24.53 -2.37 -11.38
CA MET A 161 24.18 -1.29 -10.46
C MET A 161 23.69 -1.81 -9.12
N LEU A 162 22.88 -2.88 -9.11
CA LEU A 162 22.42 -3.52 -7.88
C LEU A 162 23.60 -4.13 -7.11
N ALA A 163 24.53 -4.79 -7.79
CA ALA A 163 25.75 -5.29 -7.16
C ALA A 163 26.57 -4.16 -6.51
N LYS A 164 26.73 -3.02 -7.21
CA LYS A 164 27.39 -1.81 -6.66
C LYS A 164 26.63 -1.23 -5.47
N PHE A 165 25.31 -1.22 -5.51
CA PHE A 165 24.47 -0.74 -4.41
C PHE A 165 24.63 -1.60 -3.16
N LEU A 166 24.59 -2.93 -3.31
CA LEU A 166 24.78 -3.88 -2.21
C LEU A 166 26.19 -3.83 -1.61
N THR A 167 27.22 -3.70 -2.45
CA THR A 167 28.62 -3.60 -2.00
C THR A 167 29.00 -2.24 -1.39
N ARG A 168 28.20 -1.20 -1.64
CA ARG A 168 28.40 0.15 -1.08
C ARG A 168 27.43 0.45 0.06
N ASP A 169 27.16 -0.55 0.88
CA ASP A 169 26.34 -0.44 2.09
C ASP A 169 24.97 0.23 1.81
N TRP A 170 24.30 -0.24 0.75
CA TRP A 170 22.96 0.23 0.38
C TRP A 170 22.89 1.74 0.09
N SER A 171 23.98 2.33 -0.41
CA SER A 171 24.05 3.77 -0.69
C SER A 171 23.25 4.16 -1.94
N PRO A 172 22.19 5.00 -1.81
CA PRO A 172 21.41 5.47 -2.96
C PRO A 172 22.22 6.34 -3.93
N SER A 173 23.42 6.78 -3.53
CA SER A 173 24.33 7.56 -4.39
C SER A 173 24.66 6.86 -5.72
N VAL A 174 24.60 5.52 -5.73
CA VAL A 174 24.80 4.70 -6.95
C VAL A 174 23.76 5.05 -8.03
N PHE A 175 22.58 5.51 -7.63
CA PHE A 175 21.47 5.81 -8.54
C PHE A 175 21.34 7.31 -8.86
N ASN A 176 22.22 8.19 -8.37
CA ASN A 176 22.09 9.65 -8.51
C ASN A 176 22.01 10.18 -9.96
N ARG A 177 22.50 9.40 -10.93
CA ARG A 177 22.42 9.75 -12.36
C ARG A 177 21.01 9.59 -12.92
N TYR A 178 20.22 8.70 -12.33
CA TYR A 178 18.92 8.29 -12.83
C TYR A 178 17.79 9.10 -12.22
N TYR A 179 16.63 9.03 -12.86
CA TYR A 179 15.42 9.67 -12.39
C TYR A 179 14.93 9.02 -11.10
N ARG A 180 14.42 9.85 -10.21
CA ARG A 180 13.81 9.45 -8.94
C ARG A 180 12.45 10.12 -8.85
N ALA A 181 11.39 9.33 -8.66
CA ALA A 181 10.05 9.88 -8.54
C ALA A 181 9.98 10.86 -7.34
N PRO A 182 9.26 11.98 -7.48
CA PRO A 182 9.05 12.92 -6.38
C PRO A 182 8.10 12.36 -5.33
N GLN A 183 7.11 11.56 -5.75
CA GLN A 183 6.18 10.87 -4.86
C GLN A 183 6.88 9.71 -4.16
N LYS A 184 6.56 9.54 -2.88
CA LYS A 184 7.02 8.43 -2.04
C LYS A 184 5.81 7.68 -1.54
N LEU A 185 6.00 6.40 -1.27
CA LEU A 185 4.96 5.54 -0.72
C LEU A 185 5.43 4.94 0.59
N TYR A 186 4.53 4.77 1.53
CA TYR A 186 4.81 4.28 2.87
C TYR A 186 4.10 2.95 3.08
N THR A 187 4.84 1.98 3.59
CA THR A 187 4.27 0.68 3.93
C THR A 187 4.87 0.10 5.21
N SER A 188 4.04 -0.54 6.02
CA SER A 188 4.49 -1.27 7.20
C SER A 188 5.00 -2.69 6.86
N SER A 189 4.70 -3.19 5.66
CA SER A 189 5.12 -4.52 5.21
C SER A 189 5.44 -4.55 3.71
N ILE A 190 6.42 -5.36 3.32
CA ILE A 190 6.78 -5.54 1.90
C ILE A 190 6.21 -6.89 1.45
N ALA A 191 5.38 -6.86 0.41
CA ALA A 191 4.93 -8.04 -0.32
C ALA A 191 5.19 -7.82 -1.82
N MET A 192 5.69 -8.84 -2.50
CA MET A 192 6.01 -8.79 -3.94
C MET A 192 5.33 -9.96 -4.65
N PRO A 193 4.01 -9.87 -4.91
CA PRO A 193 3.30 -10.87 -5.70
C PRO A 193 3.71 -10.78 -7.18
N PRO A 194 3.41 -11.80 -8.01
CA PRO A 194 3.48 -11.65 -9.45
C PRO A 194 2.55 -10.52 -9.90
N MET A 195 3.13 -9.53 -10.57
CA MET A 195 2.42 -8.30 -10.92
C MET A 195 2.98 -7.72 -12.23
N GLN A 196 2.21 -6.87 -12.91
CA GLN A 196 2.71 -6.16 -14.09
C GLN A 196 3.72 -5.11 -13.66
N SER A 197 4.88 -5.09 -14.32
CA SER A 197 5.97 -4.18 -13.97
C SER A 197 5.63 -2.70 -14.22
N THR A 198 4.59 -2.40 -14.98
CA THR A 198 4.02 -1.05 -15.20
C THR A 198 3.27 -0.50 -13.99
N GLN A 199 2.81 -1.34 -13.06
CA GLN A 199 2.08 -0.85 -11.89
C GLN A 199 2.98 -0.10 -10.89
N ALA A 200 4.30 -0.35 -10.89
CA ALA A 200 5.23 0.41 -10.07
C ALA A 200 5.30 1.88 -10.50
N PRO A 201 5.64 2.22 -11.75
CA PRO A 201 5.63 3.61 -12.18
C PRO A 201 4.28 4.30 -11.92
N GLU A 202 3.16 3.64 -12.21
CA GLU A 202 1.82 4.18 -11.96
C GLU A 202 1.57 4.51 -10.48
N ALA A 203 1.90 3.60 -9.56
CA ALA A 203 1.73 3.81 -8.12
C ALA A 203 2.55 5.01 -7.59
N PHE A 204 3.69 5.30 -8.21
CA PHE A 204 4.55 6.43 -7.86
C PHE A 204 4.24 7.70 -8.66
N GLY A 205 3.09 7.77 -9.35
CA GLY A 205 2.65 8.95 -10.09
C GLY A 205 3.37 9.16 -11.43
N GLU A 206 3.94 8.10 -12.01
CA GLU A 206 4.75 8.13 -13.23
C GLU A 206 4.13 7.25 -14.32
N PRO A 207 2.89 7.51 -14.80
CA PRO A 207 2.18 6.61 -15.73
C PRO A 207 2.91 6.38 -17.06
N ASP A 208 3.76 7.32 -17.48
CA ASP A 208 4.59 7.20 -18.69
C ASP A 208 5.86 6.36 -18.49
N GLY A 209 6.08 5.83 -17.29
CA GLY A 209 7.23 4.98 -16.98
C GLY A 209 7.17 3.66 -17.74
N LYS A 210 8.29 3.27 -18.36
CA LYS A 210 8.38 2.10 -19.26
C LYS A 210 8.09 0.75 -18.58
N GLY A 211 7.98 0.69 -17.26
CA GLY A 211 7.79 -0.55 -16.51
C GLY A 211 8.95 -1.54 -16.70
N TRP A 212 10.10 -1.08 -17.16
CA TRP A 212 11.29 -1.89 -17.42
C TRP A 212 12.44 -1.35 -16.58
N CYS A 213 13.39 -2.18 -16.16
CA CYS A 213 14.58 -1.76 -15.41
C CYS A 213 14.31 -0.60 -14.42
N TRP A 214 13.56 -0.88 -13.35
CA TRP A 214 13.29 0.05 -12.26
C TRP A 214 13.54 -0.62 -10.92
N LEU A 215 13.64 0.19 -9.87
CA LEU A 215 13.78 -0.30 -8.50
C LEU A 215 13.00 0.59 -7.54
N VAL A 216 12.36 -0.03 -6.55
CA VAL A 216 11.84 0.65 -5.38
C VAL A 216 12.73 0.32 -4.18
N HIS A 217 13.27 1.36 -3.55
CA HIS A 217 14.09 1.24 -2.36
C HIS A 217 13.28 1.67 -1.14
N TYR A 218 13.03 0.73 -0.23
CA TYR A 218 12.35 0.99 1.03
C TYR A 218 13.36 1.21 2.16
N LYS A 219 13.22 2.30 2.91
CA LYS A 219 14.05 2.62 4.08
C LYS A 219 13.19 2.92 5.30
N GLY A 220 13.48 2.25 6.40
CA GLY A 220 12.86 2.48 7.71
C GLY A 220 13.89 2.85 8.76
N ASN A 221 13.44 3.53 9.81
CA ASN A 221 14.24 3.77 11.01
C ASN A 221 13.74 2.85 12.12
N TRP A 222 14.62 1.98 12.62
CA TRP A 222 14.28 1.04 13.67
C TRP A 222 14.92 1.48 14.99
N PHE A 223 14.11 1.61 16.03
CA PHE A 223 14.62 1.76 17.39
C PHE A 223 14.84 0.38 17.98
N ILE A 224 16.10 0.03 18.25
CA ILE A 224 16.42 -1.14 19.05
C ILE A 224 16.14 -0.76 20.51
N LEU A 225 15.05 -1.27 21.06
CA LEU A 225 14.84 -1.26 22.51
C LEU A 225 15.90 -2.17 23.13
N LYS A 226 16.90 -1.58 23.79
CA LYS A 226 17.79 -2.32 24.69
C LYS A 226 16.97 -2.74 25.89
N ILE A 227 16.63 -4.03 25.96
CA ILE A 227 16.03 -4.71 27.12
C ILE A 227 17.16 -5.07 28.08
#